data_AF-A0A8S3DJ48-F1
#
_entry.id   AF-A0A8S3DJ48-F1
#
_cell.length_a   1.000
_cell.length_b   1.000
_cell.length_c   1.000
_cell.angle_alpha   90.00
_cell.angle_beta   90.00
_cell.angle_gamma   90.00
#
_symmetry.space_group_name_H-M   'P 1'
#
loop_
_entity.id
_entity.type
_entity.pdbx_description
1 polymer ?
#
loop_
_entity_poly.entity_id
_entity_poly.type
_entity_poly.pdbx_seq_one_letter_code
_entity_poly.pdbx_strand_id
1 'polypeptide(L)' 'GDIIHKMKLIDLSIDCKTELNYTPLLLAIKSLRFDNAIYFLDHTDASPFAIDDEYHFTCQQWAQHVGPKLNERTYYYPRR' A
#
# COMPACT_ATOMS: atom_id res chain seq x y z
N GLY A 1 -7.84 7.43 -13.14
CA GLY A 1 -8.96 6.69 -13.74
C GLY A 1 -8.53 5.86 -14.95
N ASP A 2 -7.94 6.48 -15.97
CA ASP A 2 -7.69 5.84 -17.27
C ASP A 2 -6.67 4.67 -17.25
N ILE A 3 -5.58 4.78 -16.48
CA ILE A 3 -4.52 3.76 -16.47
C ILE A 3 -4.98 2.41 -15.85
N ILE A 4 -5.74 2.44 -14.74
CA ILE A 4 -6.24 1.21 -14.11
C ILE A 4 -7.23 0.50 -15.01
N HIS A 5 -8.10 1.25 -15.70
CA HIS A 5 -9.00 0.66 -16.67
C HIS A 5 -8.23 -0.02 -17.81
N LYS A 6 -7.18 0.64 -18.33
CA LYS A 6 -6.27 0.06 -19.33
C LYS A 6 -5.56 -1.20 -18.82
N MET A 7 -5.12 -1.23 -17.56
CA MET A 7 -4.51 -2.42 -16.95
C MET A 7 -5.51 -3.58 -16.87
N LYS A 8 -6.77 -3.31 -16.48
CA LYS A 8 -7.84 -4.32 -16.47
C LYS A 8 -8.13 -4.87 -17.88
N LEU A 9 -8.07 -4.03 -18.91
CA LEU A 9 -8.30 -4.46 -20.31
C LEU A 9 -7.25 -5.44 -20.84
N ILE A 10 -6.02 -5.41 -20.30
CA ILE A 10 -4.95 -6.34 -20.66
C ILE A 10 -4.80 -7.49 -19.65
N ASP A 11 -5.80 -7.67 -18.78
CA ASP A 11 -5.81 -8.68 -17.71
C ASP A 11 -4.60 -8.59 -16.76
N LEU A 12 -4.05 -7.37 -16.59
CA LEU A 12 -2.96 -7.14 -15.67
C LEU A 12 -3.51 -6.99 -14.26
N SER A 13 -3.18 -7.96 -13.40
CA SER A 13 -3.52 -7.92 -11.98
C SER A 13 -2.90 -6.70 -11.29
N ILE A 14 -3.69 -6.05 -10.43
CA ILE A 14 -3.20 -4.98 -9.56
C ILE A 14 -2.23 -5.49 -8.48
N ASP A 15 -2.28 -6.80 -8.18
CA ASP A 15 -1.35 -7.51 -7.31
C ASP A 15 -0.19 -8.15 -8.09
N CYS A 16 0.18 -7.57 -9.23
CA CYS A 16 1.41 -7.94 -9.92
C CYS A 16 2.60 -7.78 -8.95
N LYS A 17 3.60 -8.65 -9.08
CA LYS A 17 4.68 -8.73 -8.10
C LYS A 17 6.02 -8.48 -8.75
N THR A 18 6.91 -7.83 -8.00
CA THR A 18 8.34 -7.81 -8.34
C THR A 18 8.97 -9.17 -8.04
N GLU A 19 10.26 -9.32 -8.38
CA GLU A 19 11.06 -10.51 -8.06
C GLU A 19 11.15 -10.79 -6.55
N LEU A 20 10.94 -9.79 -5.70
CA LEU A 20 10.93 -9.90 -4.23
C LEU A 20 9.49 -9.96 -3.67
N ASN A 21 8.52 -10.35 -4.50
CA ASN A 21 7.10 -10.44 -4.14
C ASN A 21 6.42 -9.14 -3.69
N TYR A 22 7.02 -7.97 -3.96
CA TYR A 22 6.36 -6.70 -3.66
C TYR A 22 5.21 -6.42 -4.63
N THR A 23 4.01 -6.23 -4.10
CA THR A 23 2.87 -5.68 -4.85
C THR A 23 2.95 -4.16 -4.92
N PRO A 24 2.24 -3.49 -5.86
CA PRO A 24 2.12 -2.04 -5.90
C PRO A 24 1.70 -1.42 -4.56
N LEU A 25 0.80 -2.07 -3.82
CA LEU A 25 0.39 -1.61 -2.49
C LEU A 25 1.53 -1.68 -1.47
N LEU A 26 2.28 -2.78 -1.42
CA LEU A 26 3.46 -2.90 -0.55
C LEU A 26 4.51 -1.84 -0.87
N LEU A 27 4.78 -1.59 -2.16
CA LEU A 27 5.71 -0.55 -2.60
C LEU A 27 5.25 0.85 -2.18
N ALA A 28 3.96 1.16 -2.32
CA ALA A 28 3.41 2.44 -1.91
C ALA A 28 3.63 2.69 -0.40
N ILE A 29 3.38 1.68 0.43
CA ILE A 29 3.59 1.77 1.88
C ILE A 29 5.08 1.91 2.21
N LYS A 30 5.94 1.03 1.66
CA LYS A 30 7.40 1.06 1.86
C LYS A 30 8.02 2.40 1.48
N SER A 31 7.52 3.04 0.42
CA SER A 31 7.97 4.35 -0.06
C SER A 31 7.27 5.55 0.60
N LEU A 32 6.48 5.36 1.66
CA LEU A 32 5.74 6.43 2.36
C LEU A 32 4.76 7.21 1.46
N ARG A 33 4.30 6.59 0.36
CA ARG A 33 3.31 7.14 -0.58
C ARG A 33 1.90 6.75 -0.15
N PHE A 34 1.48 7.24 1.02
CA PHE A 34 0.19 6.88 1.62
C PHE A 34 -1.02 7.34 0.80
N ASP A 35 -0.87 8.40 0.01
CA ASP A 35 -1.83 8.82 -1.01
C ASP A 35 -2.15 7.69 -2.00
N ASN A 36 -1.10 7.04 -2.52
CA ASN A 36 -1.24 5.91 -3.43
C ASN A 36 -1.75 4.66 -2.72
N ALA A 37 -1.30 4.40 -1.49
CA ALA A 37 -1.78 3.26 -0.70
C ALA A 37 -3.28 3.35 -0.42
N ILE A 38 -3.78 4.53 -0.01
CA ILE A 38 -5.21 4.79 0.17
C ILE A 38 -5.95 4.62 -1.15
N TYR A 39 -5.42 5.15 -2.25
CA TYR A 39 -6.04 4.98 -3.56
C TYR A 39 -6.19 3.50 -3.96
N PHE A 40 -5.16 2.68 -3.77
CA PHE A 40 -5.25 1.24 -4.06
C PHE A 40 -6.29 0.55 -3.18
N LEU A 41 -6.34 0.85 -1.88
CA LEU A 41 -7.31 0.24 -0.96
C LEU A 41 -8.77 0.62 -1.28
N ASP A 42 -9.01 1.88 -1.64
CA ASP A 42 -10.36 2.41 -1.81
C ASP A 42 -10.91 2.20 -3.23
N HIS A 43 -10.04 2.11 -4.25
CA HIS A 43 -10.45 2.17 -5.66
C HIS A 43 -9.98 0.97 -6.49
N THR A 44 -9.32 -0.02 -5.89
CA THR A 44 -8.86 -1.23 -6.58
C THR A 44 -9.08 -2.47 -5.72
N ASP A 45 -8.90 -3.65 -6.32
CA ASP A 45 -8.99 -4.95 -5.64
C ASP A 45 -7.62 -5.40 -5.07
N ALA A 46 -6.75 -4.43 -4.72
CA ALA A 46 -5.42 -4.72 -4.21
C ALA A 46 -5.48 -5.41 -2.85
N SER A 47 -4.72 -6.50 -2.69
CA SER A 47 -4.74 -7.29 -1.46
C SER A 47 -3.86 -6.68 -0.37
N PRO A 48 -4.43 -6.24 0.78
CA PRO A 48 -3.64 -5.81 1.93
C PRO A 48 -2.93 -6.96 2.66
N PHE A 49 -3.25 -8.21 2.29
CA PHE A 49 -2.68 -9.42 2.89
C PHE A 49 -1.47 -9.96 2.11
N ALA A 50 -1.05 -9.27 1.04
CA ALA A 50 0.18 -9.62 0.34
C ALA A 50 1.39 -9.56 1.29
N ILE A 51 2.27 -10.55 1.17
CA ILE A 51 3.50 -10.70 1.95
C ILE A 51 4.68 -10.62 0.98
N ASP A 52 5.68 -9.81 1.31
CA ASP A 52 6.93 -9.74 0.55
C ASP A 52 7.90 -10.89 0.89
N ASP A 53 8.90 -11.14 0.05
CA ASP A 53 9.88 -12.20 0.28
C ASP A 53 11.17 -11.72 0.97
N GLU A 54 11.36 -10.40 1.11
CA GLU A 54 12.60 -9.81 1.66
C GLU A 54 12.58 -9.77 3.21
N TYR A 55 11.45 -9.39 3.78
CA TYR A 55 11.21 -9.24 5.22
C TYR A 55 10.03 -10.07 5.72
N HIS A 56 9.28 -10.70 4.81
CA HIS A 56 8.08 -11.47 5.13
C HIS A 56 7.02 -10.66 5.88
N PHE A 57 6.81 -9.40 5.46
CA PHE A 57 5.83 -8.50 6.06
C PHE A 57 4.60 -8.33 5.19
N THR A 58 3.45 -8.30 5.84
CA THR A 58 2.19 -7.83 5.28
C THR A 58 2.18 -6.31 5.10
N CYS A 59 1.21 -5.79 4.34
CA CYS A 59 1.00 -4.34 4.21
C CYS A 59 0.82 -3.65 5.59
N GLN A 60 0.09 -4.29 6.50
CA GLN A 60 -0.13 -3.75 7.85
C GLN A 60 1.17 -3.67 8.66
N GLN A 61 2.00 -4.72 8.62
CA GLN A 61 3.28 -4.75 9.32
C GLN A 61 4.25 -3.70 8.77
N TRP A 62 4.29 -3.54 7.44
CA TRP A 62 5.03 -2.45 6.81
C TRP A 62 4.55 -1.08 7.28
N ALA A 63 3.24 -0.84 7.30
CA ALA A 63 2.67 0.44 7.75
C ALA A 63 3.03 0.77 9.21
N GLN A 64 3.08 -0.23 10.09
CA GLN A 64 3.54 -0.07 11.47
C GLN A 64 5.04 0.24 11.57
N HIS A 65 5.85 -0.29 10.65
CA HIS A 65 7.30 -0.10 10.63
C HIS A 65 7.71 1.26 10.06
N VAL A 66 7.04 1.71 8.99
CA VAL A 66 7.39 2.94 8.25
C VAL A 66 6.57 4.15 8.70
N GLY A 67 5.43 3.91 9.35
CA GLY A 67 4.61 4.98 9.90
C GLY A 67 5.44 5.86 10.85
N PRO A 68 5.17 7.18 10.92
CA PRO A 68 5.77 8.00 11.95
C PRO A 68 5.45 7.34 13.30
N LYS A 69 6.49 7.01 14.08
CA LYS A 69 6.29 6.60 15.47
C LYS A 69 5.42 7.68 16.09
N LEU A 70 4.17 7.34 16.40
CA LEU A 70 3.25 8.26 17.07
C LEU A 70 3.79 8.42 18.48
N ASN A 71 4.73 9.34 18.64
CA ASN A 71 5.09 9.87 19.94
C ASN A 71 3.79 10.49 20.46
N GLU A 72 3.36 10.11 21.66
CA GLU A 72 2.06 10.41 22.30
C GLU A 72 1.61 11.90 22.27
N ARG A 73 2.44 12.82 21.78
CA ARG A 73 2.21 14.26 21.66
C ARG A 73 1.45 14.73 20.41
N THR A 74 1.19 13.88 19.41
CA THR A 74 0.54 14.32 18.15
C THR A 74 -0.98 14.14 18.10
N TYR A 75 -1.63 13.72 19.20
CA TYR A 75 -3.08 13.53 19.27
C TYR A 75 -3.94 14.82 19.28
N TYR A 76 -3.33 16.01 19.26
CA TYR A 76 -4.08 17.27 19.26
C TYR A 76 -4.23 17.88 17.86
N TYR A 77 -5.08 17.27 17.04
CA TYR A 77 -5.84 18.05 16.06
C TYR A 77 -7.31 17.65 16.15
N PRO A 78 -8.19 18.53 16.65
CA PRO A 78 -9.63 18.28 16.62
C PRO A 78 -10.07 18.23 15.16
N ARG A 79 -10.83 17.18 14.81
CA ARG A 79 -11.56 17.10 13.55
C ARG A 79 -12.44 18.35 13.46
N ARG A 80 -12.27 19.13 12.38
CA ARG A 80 -13.23 20.17 11.97
C ARG A 80 -14.39 19.52 11.23
#